data_AF-A0A9E5VZE7-F1
#
_entry.id   AF-A0A9E5VZE7-F1
#
_cell.length_a   1.000
_cell.length_b   1.000
_cell.length_c   1.000
_cell.angle_alpha   90.00
_cell.angle_beta   90.00
_cell.angle_gamma   90.00
#
_symmetry.space_group_name_H-M   'P 1'
#
loop_
_entity.id
_entity.type
_entity.pdbx_description
1 polymer ?
#
loop_
_entity_poly.entity_id
_entity_poly.type
_entity_poly.pdbx_seq_one_letter_code
_entity_poly.pdbx_strand_id
1 'polypeptide(L)' 'MSRPREVSGIDTYHIIMKGVGEMNVFECKADREKFLSLLKYYCEKLGVLLISYVLLDSHIHLQV' A
#
# COMPACT_ATOMS: atom_id res chain seq x y z
N MET A 1 -13.51 -6.11 20.22
CA MET A 1 -13.17 -6.81 18.96
C MET A 1 -13.34 -5.82 17.83
N SER A 2 -12.43 -5.74 16.86
CA SER A 2 -12.64 -4.89 15.68
C SER A 2 -13.78 -5.46 14.83
N ARG A 3 -14.54 -4.58 14.17
CA ARG A 3 -15.57 -5.00 13.21
C ARG A 3 -14.88 -5.61 11.97
N PRO A 4 -15.47 -6.64 11.34
CA PRO A 4 -15.03 -7.12 10.04
C PRO A 4 -15.05 -5.99 9.01
N ARG A 5 -14.14 -6.03 8.04
CA ARG A 5 -14.12 -5.08 6.92
C ARG A 5 -15.42 -5.23 6.13
N GLU A 6 -16.10 -4.11 5.88
CA GLU A 6 -17.26 -4.05 4.98
C GLU A 6 -16.78 -4.09 3.52
N VAL A 7 -17.56 -4.77 2.67
CA VAL A 7 -17.29 -4.81 1.22
C VAL A 7 -17.59 -3.43 0.62
N SER A 8 -16.70 -2.95 -0.23
CA SER A 8 -16.86 -1.66 -0.89
C SER A 8 -18.02 -1.70 -1.89
N GLY A 9 -18.92 -0.71 -1.86
CA GLY A 9 -20.02 -0.60 -2.81
C GLY A 9 -19.61 -0.14 -4.21
N ILE A 10 -18.35 0.27 -4.39
CA ILE A 10 -17.80 0.76 -5.65
C ILE A 10 -16.54 -0.02 -6.08
N ASP A 11 -16.31 -1.19 -5.48
CA ASP A 11 -15.16 -2.09 -5.76
C ASP A 11 -13.76 -1.49 -5.58
N THR A 12 -13.64 -0.36 -4.86
CA THR A 12 -12.35 0.25 -4.52
C THR A 12 -12.01 0.07 -3.05
N TYR A 13 -10.71 -0.05 -2.75
CA TYR A 13 -10.20 -0.31 -1.41
C TYR A 13 -9.05 0.62 -1.03
N HIS A 14 -9.18 1.23 0.15
CA HIS A 14 -8.07 1.90 0.82
C HIS A 14 -7.27 0.87 1.63
N ILE A 15 -6.03 0.65 1.22
CA ILE A 15 -5.07 -0.26 1.88
C ILE A 15 -4.03 0.57 2.60
N ILE A 16 -3.81 0.27 3.88
CA ILE A 16 -2.78 0.91 4.70
C ILE A 16 -1.81 -0.16 5.19
N MET A 17 -0.52 0.09 5.00
CA MET A 17 0.56 -0.71 5.59
C MET A 17 1.33 0.16 6.56
N LYS A 18 1.56 -0.32 7.78
CA LYS A 18 2.28 0.41 8.84
C LYS A 18 3.46 -0.43 9.30
N GLY A 19 4.61 0.22 9.51
CA GLY A 19 5.78 -0.41 10.12
C GLY A 19 5.48 -0.93 11.52
N VAL A 20 6.02 -2.10 11.86
CA VAL A 20 5.85 -2.70 13.19
C VAL A 20 6.42 -1.74 14.24
N GLY A 21 5.69 -1.51 15.33
CA GLY A 21 6.15 -0.63 16.41
C GLY A 21 6.42 0.83 15.97
N GLU A 22 5.75 1.30 14.90
CA GLU A 22 5.95 2.64 14.32
C GLU A 22 7.33 2.88 13.71
N MET A 23 8.09 1.81 13.46
CA MET A 23 9.37 1.90 12.77
C MET A 23 9.18 2.35 11.31
N ASN A 24 10.22 2.97 10.77
CA ASN A 24 10.29 3.31 9.36
C ASN A 24 10.24 2.02 8.53
N VAL A 25 9.32 1.98 7.58
CA VAL A 25 9.23 1.00 6.50
C VAL A 25 10.32 1.25 5.46
N PHE A 26 10.70 2.51 5.25
CA PHE A 26 11.75 2.92 4.34
C PHE A 26 12.87 3.62 5.12
N GLU A 27 14.08 3.07 5.07
CA GLU A 27 15.25 3.68 5.70
C GLU A 27 15.99 4.60 4.73
N CYS A 28 15.89 4.32 3.42
CA CYS A 28 16.53 5.09 2.39
C CYS A 28 15.69 5.21 1.11
N LYS A 29 16.15 6.05 0.17
CA LYS A 29 15.50 6.24 -1.12
C LYS A 29 15.42 4.95 -1.95
N ALA A 30 16.44 4.08 -1.85
CA ALA A 30 16.49 2.83 -2.61
C ALA A 30 15.36 1.86 -2.20
N ASP A 31 14.95 1.87 -0.93
CA ASP A 31 13.83 1.04 -0.44
C ASP A 31 12.51 1.45 -1.09
N ARG A 32 12.28 2.77 -1.21
CA ARG A 32 11.09 3.35 -1.85
C ARG A 32 11.04 3.00 -3.33
N GLU A 33 12.17 3.16 -4.03
CA GLU A 33 12.28 2.81 -5.45
C GLU A 33 12.05 1.30 -5.67
N LYS A 34 12.62 0.45 -4.80
CA LYS A 34 12.41 -0.99 -4.85
C LYS A 34 10.95 -1.35 -4.60
N PHE A 35 10.32 -0.76 -3.59
CA PHE A 35 8.91 -0.96 -3.28
C PHE A 35 8.01 -0.57 -4.45
N LEU A 36 8.21 0.60 -5.05
CA LEU A 36 7.43 1.04 -6.22
C LEU A 36 7.61 0.10 -7.43
N SER A 37 8.82 -0.42 -7.65
CA SER A 37 9.05 -1.39 -8.73
C SER A 37 8.28 -2.70 -8.51
N LEU A 38 8.23 -3.18 -7.27
CA LEU A 38 7.48 -4.38 -6.90
C LEU A 38 5.97 -4.13 -6.97
N LEU A 39 5.50 -3.00 -6.43
CA LEU A 39 4.10 -2.61 -6.48
C LEU A 39 3.60 -2.57 -7.93
N LYS A 40 4.35 -1.92 -8.83
CA LYS A 40 4.02 -1.89 -10.25
C LYS A 40 3.97 -3.29 -10.86
N TYR A 41 5.01 -4.09 -10.65
CA TYR A 41 5.08 -5.45 -11.18
C TYR A 41 3.90 -6.32 -10.75
N TYR A 42 3.52 -6.27 -9.46
CA TYR A 42 2.40 -7.06 -8.95
C TYR A 42 1.04 -6.51 -9.35
N CYS A 43 0.86 -5.19 -9.45
CA CYS A 43 -0.36 -4.60 -10.00
C CYS A 43 -0.60 -5.06 -11.44
N GLU A 44 0.44 -5.01 -12.28
CA GLU A 44 0.37 -5.50 -13.67
C GLU A 44 0.09 -7.00 -13.73
N LYS A 45 0.81 -7.80 -12.93
CA LYS A 45 0.67 -9.26 -12.91
C LYS A 45 -0.71 -9.73 -12.44
N LEU A 46 -1.33 -9.01 -11.50
CA LEU A 46 -2.61 -9.38 -10.88
C LEU A 46 -3.81 -8.66 -11.50
N GLY A 47 -3.59 -7.74 -12.45
CA GLY A 47 -4.66 -6.94 -13.05
C GLY A 47 -5.28 -5.94 -12.07
N VAL A 48 -4.52 -5.47 -11.08
CA VAL A 48 -4.97 -4.48 -10.09
C VAL A 48 -4.70 -3.07 -10.61
N LEU A 49 -5.75 -2.24 -10.65
CA LEU A 49 -5.62 -0.83 -10.99
C LEU A 49 -5.24 -0.02 -9.75
N LEU A 50 -4.02 0.51 -9.71
CA LEU A 50 -3.62 1.46 -8.67
C LEU A 50 -4.08 2.88 -9.05
N ILE A 51 -5.06 3.40 -8.32
CA ILE A 51 -5.66 4.73 -8.55
C ILE A 51 -4.77 5.83 -7.98
N SER A 52 -4.25 5.66 -6.76
CA SER A 52 -3.33 6.60 -6.12
C SER A 52 -2.52 5.92 -5.01
N TYR A 53 -1.40 6.54 -4.61
CA TYR A 53 -0.60 6.07 -3.48
C TYR A 53 0.13 7.22 -2.77
N VAL A 54 0.46 7.01 -1.49
CA VAL A 54 1.34 7.87 -0.70
C VAL A 54 2.34 6.99 0.07
N LEU A 55 3.62 7.34 0.01
CA LEU A 55 4.71 6.69 0.76
C LEU A 55 5.25 7.62 1.83
N LEU A 56 4.88 7.39 3.09
CA LEU A 56 5.55 7.98 4.25
C LEU A 56 6.67 7.05 4.72
N ASP A 57 7.57 7.52 5.58
CA ASP A 57 8.64 6.66 6.13
C ASP A 57 8.06 5.48 6.90
N SER A 58 7.04 5.69 7.74
CA SER A 58 6.45 4.67 8.62
C SER A 58 5.16 4.03 8.11
N HIS A 59 4.52 4.59 7.07
CA HIS A 59 3.23 4.12 6.57
C HIS A 59 3.09 4.28 5.06
N ILE A 60 2.32 3.40 4.45
CA ILE A 60 2.00 3.40 3.03
C ILE A 60 0.48 3.40 2.89
N HIS A 61 -0.04 4.25 2.00
CA HIS A 61 -1.45 4.30 1.65
C HIS A 61 -1.59 3.98 0.17
N LEU A 62 -2.42 3.01 -0.18
CA LEU A 62 -2.75 2.64 -1.56
C LEU A 62 -4.26 2.75 -1.76
N GLN A 63 -4.66 3.34 -2.88
CA GLN A 63 -6.03 3.29 -3.37
C GLN A 63 -6.04 2.39 -4.60
N VAL A 64 -6.67 1.23 -4.47
CA VAL A 64 -6.92 0.28 -5.57
C VAL A 64 -8.41 0.15 -5.82
#